data_AF-A0AA36MUW0-F1
#
_entry.id   AF-A0AA36MUW0-F1
#
_cell.length_a   1.000
_cell.length_b   1.000
_cell.length_c   1.000
_cell.angle_alpha   90.00
_cell.angle_beta   90.00
_cell.angle_gamma   90.00
#
_symmetry.space_group_name_H-M   'P 1'
#
loop_
_entity.id
_entity.type
_entity.pdbx_description
1 polymer ?
#
loop_
_entity_poly.entity_id
_entity_poly.type
_entity_poly.pdbx_seq_one_letter_code
_entity_poly.pdbx_strand_id
1 'polypeptide(L)'
;MDAIDSDTLQVVGLSLVAGWGVWQVGSWTISCCCNCCRKQPTPPAPARVVSVQVEGQPMSVDYLVRSKEKGTVYALWLMLGLFGGHHFYLDRLLHGCVAVVTLNFLGLGWLVDLFWLPYYTRSCNSRVPAEVAVKDGSCSRLCCCMPMVGLVVVGGFLFVIFGMPTALHNTGVIDLERKLAGTAGNPYVILDIDKYASSDEVWKAYTLQSREVESSKECKVGASKSESKVCRMKKKDLKKAAEFITGASSEATQASRAKRKKKKRSSGDDDHDEFDIWFERRREEWSALVDEVRESSTRWFSSEKAGDEL
;
A
#
# COMPACT_ATOMS: atom_id res chain seq x y z
N MET A 1 42.69 11.83 -8.70
CA MET A 1 41.74 11.29 -9.68
C MET A 1 41.16 10.06 -9.00
N ASP A 2 40.12 10.28 -8.23
CA ASP A 2 39.63 9.31 -7.26
C ASP A 2 38.94 8.15 -7.98
N ALA A 3 39.28 6.93 -7.56
CA ALA A 3 38.70 5.70 -8.07
C ALA A 3 37.21 5.70 -7.75
N ILE A 4 36.38 5.81 -8.79
CA ILE A 4 34.92 5.70 -8.65
C ILE A 4 34.62 4.25 -8.22
N ASP A 5 34.02 4.12 -7.04
CA ASP A 5 33.71 2.85 -6.40
C ASP A 5 32.70 2.02 -7.22
N SER A 6 32.87 0.70 -7.22
CA SER A 6 32.06 -0.25 -8.02
C SER A 6 30.56 -0.13 -7.70
N ASP A 7 30.25 0.12 -6.43
CA ASP A 7 28.86 0.28 -5.97
C ASP A 7 28.23 1.57 -6.51
N THR A 8 29.03 2.62 -6.68
CA THR A 8 28.57 3.88 -7.29
C THR A 8 28.21 3.67 -8.76
N LEU A 9 28.99 2.87 -9.49
CA LEU A 9 28.74 2.52 -10.88
C LEU A 9 27.49 1.64 -11.05
N GLN A 10 27.23 0.71 -10.13
CA GLN A 10 26.00 -0.10 -10.15
C GLN A 10 24.76 0.76 -9.89
N VAL A 11 24.81 1.66 -8.90
CA VAL A 11 23.70 2.55 -8.58
C VAL A 11 23.40 3.51 -9.74
N VAL A 12 24.43 4.08 -10.37
CA VAL A 12 24.27 4.95 -11.54
C VAL A 12 23.74 4.15 -12.75
N GLY A 13 24.25 2.94 -12.97
CA GLY A 13 23.77 2.05 -14.04
C GLY A 13 22.29 1.70 -13.88
N LEU A 14 21.86 1.30 -12.68
CA LEU A 14 20.47 1.00 -12.37
C LEU A 14 19.58 2.24 -12.52
N SER A 15 20.06 3.42 -12.11
CA SER A 15 19.33 4.68 -12.24
C SER A 15 19.12 5.08 -13.70
N LEU A 16 20.12 4.87 -14.56
CA LEU A 16 20.02 5.15 -15.99
C LEU A 16 19.08 4.18 -16.71
N VAL A 17 19.10 2.89 -16.36
CA VAL A 17 18.17 1.88 -16.91
C VAL A 17 16.74 2.17 -16.47
N ALA A 18 16.52 2.52 -15.20
CA ALA A 18 15.21 2.93 -14.70
C ALA A 18 14.72 4.21 -15.39
N GLY A 19 15.59 5.22 -15.53
CA GLY A 19 15.28 6.46 -16.26
C GLY A 19 14.94 6.22 -17.73
N TRP A 20 15.68 5.34 -18.41
CA TRP A 20 15.40 4.96 -19.80
C TRP A 20 14.09 4.18 -19.94
N GLY A 21 13.80 3.28 -19.00
CA GLY A 21 12.52 2.57 -18.94
C GLY A 21 11.33 3.51 -18.76
N VAL A 22 11.43 4.47 -17.83
CA VAL A 22 10.40 5.49 -17.60
C VAL A 22 10.21 6.38 -18.83
N TRP A 23 11.30 6.81 -19.48
CA TRP A 23 11.24 7.62 -20.70
C TRP A 23 10.64 6.85 -21.89
N GLN A 24 11.00 5.59 -22.08
CA GLN A 24 10.44 4.72 -23.13
C GLN A 24 8.94 4.50 -22.94
N VAL A 25 8.50 4.18 -21.71
CA VAL A 25 7.08 4.00 -21.40
C VAL A 25 6.32 5.32 -21.57
N GLY A 26 6.89 6.45 -21.12
CA GLY A 26 6.31 7.79 -21.33
C GLY A 26 6.18 8.15 -22.81
N SER A 27 7.22 7.90 -23.62
CA SER A 27 7.23 8.18 -25.05
C SER A 27 6.23 7.30 -25.82
N TRP A 28 6.18 6.01 -25.52
CA TRP A 28 5.21 5.08 -26.11
C TRP A 28 3.77 5.45 -25.75
N THR A 29 3.50 5.80 -24.50
CA THR A 29 2.15 6.17 -24.07
C THR A 29 1.68 7.47 -24.70
N ILE A 30 2.53 8.49 -24.79
CA ILE A 30 2.23 9.76 -25.47
C ILE A 30 2.02 9.55 -26.98
N SER A 31 2.90 8.79 -27.63
CA SER A 31 2.81 8.52 -29.07
C SER A 31 1.58 7.68 -29.43
N CYS A 32 1.28 6.67 -28.61
CA CYS A 32 0.05 5.88 -28.74
C CYS A 32 -1.18 6.80 -28.56
N CYS A 33 -1.20 7.65 -27.52
CA CYS A 33 -2.32 8.54 -27.22
C CYS A 33 -2.59 9.57 -28.32
N CYS A 34 -1.53 10.16 -28.90
CA CYS A 34 -1.64 11.03 -30.05
C CYS A 34 -2.18 10.30 -31.30
N ASN A 35 -1.72 9.08 -31.58
CA ASN A 35 -2.18 8.29 -32.72
C ASN A 35 -3.60 7.73 -32.55
N CYS A 36 -4.02 7.37 -31.33
CA CYS A 36 -5.41 7.03 -31.00
C CYS A 36 -6.35 8.22 -31.19
N CYS A 37 -5.99 9.39 -30.65
CA CYS A 37 -6.83 10.59 -30.76
C CYS A 37 -7.00 11.04 -32.22
N ARG A 38 -5.98 10.83 -33.06
CA ARG A 38 -6.05 11.11 -34.51
C ARG A 38 -6.90 10.10 -35.28
N LYS A 39 -7.09 8.89 -34.75
CA LYS A 39 -7.89 7.81 -35.35
C LYS A 39 -9.34 7.74 -34.85
N GLN A 40 -9.82 8.74 -34.11
CA GLN A 40 -11.24 8.75 -33.75
C GLN A 40 -12.06 8.57 -35.03
N PRO A 41 -12.96 7.57 -35.09
CA PRO A 41 -13.81 7.41 -36.25
C PRO A 41 -14.64 8.69 -36.33
N THR A 42 -14.37 9.51 -37.34
CA THR A 42 -15.35 10.46 -37.83
C THR A 42 -16.65 9.66 -38.00
N PRO A 43 -17.77 10.09 -37.41
CA PRO A 43 -19.02 9.36 -37.57
C PRO A 43 -19.20 9.11 -39.06
N PRO A 44 -19.36 7.85 -39.51
CA PRO A 44 -19.53 7.58 -40.92
C PRO A 44 -20.70 8.44 -41.39
N ALA A 45 -20.51 9.20 -42.49
CA ALA A 45 -21.62 9.88 -43.14
C ALA A 45 -22.78 8.88 -43.27
N PRO A 46 -24.00 9.22 -42.79
CA PRO A 46 -24.98 8.24 -42.37
C PRO A 46 -25.32 7.28 -43.52
N ALA A 47 -24.78 6.07 -43.45
CA ALA A 47 -25.15 5.00 -44.35
C ALA A 47 -26.46 4.37 -43.83
N ARG A 48 -27.57 4.98 -44.25
CA ARG A 48 -28.86 4.33 -44.53
C ARG A 48 -29.87 3.96 -43.43
N VAL A 49 -29.70 4.33 -42.15
CA VAL A 49 -30.85 4.38 -41.21
C VAL A 49 -30.80 5.68 -40.42
N VAL A 50 -31.54 6.69 -40.89
CA VAL A 50 -31.57 8.04 -40.31
C VAL A 50 -32.54 8.13 -39.13
N SER A 51 -33.46 7.18 -39.00
CA SER A 51 -34.45 7.18 -37.92
C SER A 51 -35.00 5.79 -37.63
N VAL A 52 -35.17 5.45 -36.35
CA VAL A 52 -36.00 4.31 -35.92
C VAL A 52 -37.38 4.85 -35.56
N GLN A 53 -38.42 4.17 -36.05
CA GLN A 53 -39.81 4.48 -35.72
C GLN A 53 -40.13 3.85 -34.35
N VAL A 54 -40.22 4.66 -33.31
CA VAL A 54 -40.78 4.25 -32.01
C VAL A 54 -42.12 4.95 -31.88
N GLU A 55 -43.19 4.18 -31.72
CA GLU A 55 -44.57 4.70 -31.63
C GLU A 55 -44.99 5.62 -32.80
N GLY A 56 -44.43 5.41 -34.00
CA GLY A 56 -44.77 6.18 -35.20
C GLY A 56 -44.10 7.55 -35.31
N GLN A 57 -43.18 7.90 -34.40
CA GLN A 57 -42.31 9.07 -34.55
C GLN A 57 -40.89 8.66 -34.99
N PRO A 58 -40.33 9.30 -36.03
CA PRO A 58 -38.96 9.07 -36.44
C PRO A 58 -37.99 9.69 -35.42
N MET A 59 -37.29 8.85 -34.67
CA MET A 59 -36.26 9.29 -33.72
C MET A 59 -34.88 9.08 -34.33
N SER A 60 -34.01 10.10 -34.29
CA SER A 60 -32.63 9.96 -34.78
C SER A 60 -31.86 8.94 -33.94
N VAL A 61 -31.10 8.09 -34.63
CA VAL A 61 -30.23 7.05 -34.05
C VAL A 61 -29.16 7.64 -33.12
N ASP A 62 -28.83 8.92 -33.28
CA ASP A 62 -27.85 9.62 -32.43
C ASP A 62 -28.31 9.76 -30.97
N TYR A 63 -29.62 9.70 -30.72
CA TYR A 63 -30.20 9.75 -29.37
C TYR A 63 -30.35 8.36 -28.73
N LEU A 64 -30.08 7.28 -29.48
CA LEU A 64 -30.16 5.93 -28.94
C LEU A 64 -28.95 5.65 -28.04
N VAL A 65 -29.23 5.03 -26.89
CA VAL A 65 -28.22 4.64 -25.91
C VAL A 65 -27.19 3.74 -26.60
N ARG A 66 -25.91 4.16 -26.56
CA ARG A 66 -24.82 3.37 -27.15
C ARG A 66 -24.61 2.08 -26.38
N SER A 67 -24.35 0.99 -27.11
CA SER A 67 -23.98 -0.28 -26.50
C SER A 67 -22.59 -0.18 -25.86
N LYS A 68 -22.47 -0.75 -24.67
CA LYS A 68 -21.25 -0.72 -23.87
C LYS A 68 -20.36 -1.92 -24.21
N GLU A 69 -19.08 -1.67 -24.40
CA GLU A 69 -18.14 -2.72 -24.78
C GLU A 69 -17.56 -3.42 -23.55
N LYS A 70 -17.62 -4.76 -23.52
CA LYS A 70 -17.07 -5.58 -22.40
C LYS A 70 -15.60 -5.26 -22.11
N GLY A 71 -14.77 -5.16 -23.15
CA GLY A 71 -13.34 -4.87 -23.00
C GLY A 71 -13.09 -3.52 -22.30
N THR A 72 -13.88 -2.50 -22.65
CA THR A 72 -13.85 -1.20 -22.00
C THR A 72 -14.22 -1.33 -20.52
N VAL A 73 -15.31 -2.04 -20.18
CA VAL A 73 -15.71 -2.25 -18.77
C VAL A 73 -14.60 -2.94 -17.96
N TYR A 74 -13.97 -3.99 -18.50
CA TYR A 74 -12.86 -4.69 -17.84
C TYR A 74 -11.61 -3.83 -17.69
N ALA A 75 -11.31 -2.96 -18.66
CA ALA A 75 -10.21 -2.01 -18.56
C ALA A 75 -10.46 -0.96 -17.46
N LEU A 76 -11.67 -0.41 -17.36
CA LEU A 76 -12.04 0.47 -16.24
C LEU A 76 -12.02 -0.27 -14.90
N TRP A 77 -12.45 -1.52 -14.87
CA TRP A 77 -12.44 -2.34 -13.66
C TRP A 77 -11.02 -2.60 -13.16
N LEU A 78 -10.08 -2.91 -14.06
CA LEU A 78 -8.71 -3.20 -13.65
C LEU A 78 -8.00 -1.94 -13.12
N MET A 79 -8.24 -0.77 -13.72
CA MET A 79 -7.46 0.44 -13.46
C MET A 79 -8.13 1.42 -12.49
N LEU A 80 -9.45 1.61 -12.61
CA LEU A 80 -10.26 2.45 -11.72
C LEU A 80 -11.18 1.61 -10.83
N GLY A 81 -10.90 0.32 -10.69
CA GLY A 81 -11.73 -0.61 -9.93
C GLY A 81 -11.90 -0.24 -8.46
N LEU A 82 -10.82 0.21 -7.81
CA LEU A 82 -10.86 0.67 -6.41
C LEU A 82 -11.74 1.93 -6.24
N PHE A 83 -11.90 2.72 -7.29
CA PHE A 83 -12.75 3.92 -7.29
C PHE A 83 -14.12 3.67 -7.95
N GLY A 84 -14.42 2.44 -8.39
CA GLY A 84 -15.70 2.11 -9.02
C GLY A 84 -15.92 2.73 -10.41
N GLY A 85 -14.87 3.09 -11.15
CA GLY A 85 -14.98 3.73 -12.47
C GLY A 85 -15.86 2.96 -13.48
N HIS A 86 -15.82 1.64 -13.41
CA HIS A 86 -16.63 0.75 -14.25
C HIS A 86 -18.14 0.82 -13.94
N HIS A 87 -18.54 1.11 -12.69
CA HIS A 87 -19.96 1.31 -12.34
C HIS A 87 -20.51 2.61 -12.93
N PHE A 88 -19.69 3.67 -12.97
CA PHE A 88 -20.06 4.93 -13.65
C PHE A 88 -20.25 4.72 -15.16
N TYR A 89 -19.39 3.94 -15.80
CA TYR A 89 -19.51 3.64 -17.23
C TYR A 89 -20.76 2.80 -17.57
N LEU A 90 -21.19 1.94 -16.65
CA LEU A 90 -22.41 1.15 -16.74
C LEU A 90 -23.68 1.91 -16.27
N ASP A 91 -23.59 3.23 -16.07
CA ASP A 91 -24.71 4.08 -15.63
C ASP A 91 -25.30 3.67 -14.26
N ARG A 92 -24.50 3.05 -13.39
CA ARG A 92 -24.88 2.63 -12.02
C ARG A 92 -24.29 3.58 -10.98
N LEU A 93 -24.82 4.80 -10.93
CA LEU A 93 -24.34 5.88 -10.07
C LEU A 93 -24.31 5.50 -8.58
N LEU A 94 -25.33 4.81 -8.06
CA LEU A 94 -25.40 4.45 -6.65
C LEU A 94 -24.23 3.53 -6.25
N HIS A 95 -23.95 2.50 -7.07
CA HIS A 95 -22.83 1.58 -6.84
C HIS A 95 -21.48 2.28 -7.03
N GLY A 96 -21.37 3.19 -7.99
CA GLY A 96 -20.17 4.02 -8.17
C GLY A 96 -19.89 4.91 -6.95
N CYS A 97 -20.90 5.59 -6.41
CA CYS A 97 -20.74 6.44 -5.23
C CYS A 97 -20.34 5.63 -3.99
N VAL A 98 -20.99 4.48 -3.76
CA VAL A 98 -20.63 3.57 -2.66
C VAL A 98 -19.19 3.07 -2.84
N ALA A 99 -18.78 2.70 -4.05
CA ALA A 99 -17.42 2.26 -4.33
C ALA A 99 -16.39 3.37 -4.08
N VAL A 100 -16.67 4.63 -4.41
CA VAL A 100 -15.76 5.75 -4.10
C VAL A 100 -15.64 5.98 -2.59
N VAL A 101 -16.78 6.04 -1.88
CA VAL A 101 -16.81 6.32 -0.43
C VAL A 101 -16.15 5.20 0.38
N THR A 102 -16.30 3.95 -0.06
CA THR A 102 -15.76 2.77 0.65
C THR A 102 -14.42 2.28 0.12
N LEU A 103 -13.83 2.97 -0.87
CA LEU A 103 -12.66 2.49 -1.63
C LEU A 103 -12.85 1.04 -2.11
N ASN A 104 -14.02 0.79 -2.68
CA ASN A 104 -14.54 -0.49 -3.13
C ASN A 104 -14.38 -1.62 -2.08
N PHE A 105 -14.87 -1.36 -0.86
CA PHE A 105 -14.75 -2.26 0.30
C PHE A 105 -13.30 -2.72 0.56
N LEU A 106 -12.35 -1.77 0.56
CA LEU A 106 -10.92 -2.04 0.73
C LEU A 106 -10.38 -3.08 -0.27
N GLY A 107 -10.87 -3.05 -1.51
CA GLY A 107 -10.46 -3.96 -2.58
C GLY A 107 -11.20 -5.29 -2.63
N LEU A 108 -12.08 -5.60 -1.66
CA LEU A 108 -12.91 -6.81 -1.75
C LEU A 108 -14.01 -6.66 -2.82
N GLY A 109 -14.58 -5.46 -2.94
CA GLY A 109 -15.55 -5.15 -3.99
C GLY A 109 -14.93 -5.26 -5.39
N TRP A 110 -13.63 -4.96 -5.52
CA TRP A 110 -12.90 -5.11 -6.77
C TRP A 110 -12.85 -6.58 -7.23
N LEU A 111 -12.65 -7.53 -6.32
CA LEU A 111 -12.68 -8.96 -6.65
C LEU A 111 -14.09 -9.45 -7.02
N VAL A 112 -15.11 -9.02 -6.27
CA VAL A 112 -16.51 -9.40 -6.52
C VAL A 112 -16.99 -8.86 -7.87
N ASP A 113 -16.58 -7.65 -8.23
CA ASP A 113 -16.93 -7.01 -9.49
C ASP A 113 -16.48 -7.84 -10.71
N LEU A 114 -15.39 -8.62 -10.63
CA LEU A 114 -14.92 -9.48 -11.72
C LEU A 114 -15.99 -10.50 -12.17
N PHE A 115 -16.70 -11.10 -11.21
CA PHE A 115 -17.71 -12.12 -11.48
C PHE A 115 -19.03 -11.51 -11.94
N TRP A 116 -19.35 -10.30 -11.48
CA TRP A 116 -20.63 -9.64 -11.78
C TRP A 116 -20.58 -8.71 -13.00
N LEU A 117 -19.40 -8.25 -13.42
CA LEU A 117 -19.20 -7.45 -14.63
C LEU A 117 -19.88 -8.00 -15.90
N PRO A 118 -19.79 -9.31 -16.23
CA PRO A 118 -20.43 -9.83 -17.43
C PRO A 118 -21.95 -9.76 -17.33
N TYR A 119 -22.52 -9.95 -16.13
CA TYR A 119 -23.95 -9.80 -15.89
C TYR A 119 -24.39 -8.34 -16.05
N TYR A 120 -23.66 -7.40 -15.46
CA TYR A 120 -23.98 -5.98 -15.56
C TYR A 120 -23.89 -5.45 -16.99
N THR A 121 -22.87 -5.85 -17.73
CA THR A 121 -22.72 -5.44 -19.13
C THR A 121 -23.85 -5.99 -19.99
N ARG A 122 -24.26 -7.25 -19.77
CA ARG A 122 -25.40 -7.86 -20.48
C ARG A 122 -26.71 -7.16 -20.13
N SER A 123 -26.94 -6.83 -18.86
CA SER A 123 -28.14 -6.12 -18.39
C SER A 123 -28.25 -4.70 -18.94
N CYS A 124 -27.12 -3.99 -19.09
CA CYS A 124 -27.10 -2.67 -19.72
C CYS A 124 -27.37 -2.78 -21.24
N ASN A 125 -26.70 -3.72 -21.90
CA ASN A 125 -26.84 -3.89 -23.35
C ASN A 125 -28.18 -4.50 -23.76
N SER A 126 -28.86 -5.26 -22.88
CA SER A 126 -30.21 -5.79 -23.17
C SER A 126 -31.28 -4.69 -23.24
N ARG A 127 -30.97 -3.46 -22.81
CA ARG A 127 -31.86 -2.30 -22.94
C ARG A 127 -31.79 -1.66 -24.34
N VAL A 128 -30.86 -2.11 -25.19
CA VAL A 128 -30.65 -1.58 -26.54
C VAL A 128 -30.86 -2.71 -27.56
N PRO A 129 -31.75 -2.55 -28.55
CA PRO A 129 -31.93 -3.53 -29.62
C PRO A 129 -30.63 -3.75 -30.40
N ALA A 130 -30.22 -5.01 -30.58
CA ALA A 130 -28.94 -5.36 -31.21
C ALA A 130 -28.82 -4.87 -32.67
N GLU A 131 -29.94 -4.70 -33.36
CA GLU A 131 -30.03 -4.19 -34.74
C GLU A 131 -29.55 -2.74 -34.89
N VAL A 132 -29.74 -1.92 -33.86
CA VAL A 132 -29.51 -0.46 -33.92
C VAL A 132 -28.37 -0.01 -32.99
N ALA A 133 -27.75 -0.96 -32.28
CA ALA A 133 -26.73 -0.69 -31.29
C ALA A 133 -25.43 -0.17 -31.91
N VAL A 134 -25.16 1.13 -31.79
CA VAL A 134 -23.85 1.72 -32.09
C VAL A 134 -22.90 1.48 -30.91
N LYS A 135 -21.66 1.07 -31.18
CA LYS A 135 -20.61 0.93 -30.15
C LYS A 135 -20.08 2.30 -29.75
N ASP A 136 -19.75 2.46 -28.48
CA ASP A 136 -19.34 3.74 -27.92
C ASP A 136 -17.91 4.18 -28.28
N GLY A 137 -17.08 3.31 -28.87
CA GLY A 137 -15.74 3.65 -29.38
C GLY A 137 -14.74 4.11 -28.31
N SER A 138 -15.15 4.09 -27.03
CA SER A 138 -14.37 4.55 -25.87
C SER A 138 -13.08 3.77 -25.68
N CYS A 139 -13.01 2.53 -26.17
CA CYS A 139 -11.86 1.64 -26.08
C CYS A 139 -10.56 2.29 -26.60
N SER A 140 -10.60 3.00 -27.74
CA SER A 140 -9.38 3.63 -28.30
C SER A 140 -8.86 4.78 -27.43
N ARG A 141 -9.75 5.59 -26.85
CA ARG A 141 -9.38 6.70 -25.96
C ARG A 141 -8.84 6.17 -24.63
N LEU A 142 -9.42 5.07 -24.15
CA LEU A 142 -8.99 4.41 -22.93
C LEU A 142 -7.64 3.69 -23.09
N CYS A 143 -7.43 2.85 -24.11
CA CYS A 143 -6.16 2.13 -24.33
C CYS A 143 -4.93 3.04 -24.30
N CYS A 144 -5.13 4.32 -24.61
CA CYS A 144 -4.09 5.31 -24.75
C CYS A 144 -3.82 6.13 -23.47
N CYS A 145 -4.82 6.36 -22.61
CA CYS A 145 -4.64 6.98 -21.29
C CYS A 145 -4.48 5.97 -20.14
N MET A 146 -4.96 4.74 -20.33
CA MET A 146 -4.97 3.66 -19.34
C MET A 146 -3.61 3.26 -18.79
N PRO A 147 -2.51 3.16 -19.58
CA PRO A 147 -1.22 2.74 -19.02
C PRO A 147 -0.68 3.74 -17.98
N MET A 148 -0.88 5.04 -18.16
CA MET A 148 -0.44 6.04 -17.18
C MET A 148 -1.29 6.02 -15.90
N VAL A 149 -2.61 5.97 -16.05
CA VAL A 149 -3.52 5.88 -14.90
C VAL A 149 -3.27 4.58 -14.14
N GLY A 150 -3.05 3.47 -14.86
CA GLY A 150 -2.69 2.19 -14.29
C GLY A 150 -1.40 2.22 -13.48
N LEU A 151 -0.33 2.78 -14.04
CA LEU A 151 0.95 2.90 -13.34
C LEU A 151 0.84 3.79 -12.09
N VAL A 152 0.07 4.87 -12.15
CA VAL A 152 -0.15 5.75 -11.00
C VAL A 152 -0.96 5.04 -9.91
N VAL A 153 -2.03 4.33 -10.27
CA VAL A 153 -2.89 3.62 -9.31
C VAL A 153 -2.16 2.43 -8.70
N VAL A 154 -1.52 1.59 -9.53
CA VAL A 154 -0.74 0.43 -9.05
C VAL A 154 0.47 0.92 -8.26
N GLY A 155 1.22 1.90 -8.77
CA GLY A 155 2.36 2.49 -8.08
C GLY A 155 1.96 3.13 -6.74
N GLY A 156 0.83 3.85 -6.70
CA GLY A 156 0.27 4.41 -5.48
C GLY A 156 -0.14 3.33 -4.48
N PHE A 157 -0.80 2.25 -4.94
CA PHE A 157 -1.16 1.12 -4.08
C PHE A 157 0.05 0.37 -3.53
N LEU A 158 1.06 0.12 -4.37
CA LEU A 158 2.34 -0.47 -3.95
C LEU A 158 3.06 0.45 -2.96
N PHE A 159 3.05 1.77 -3.19
CA PHE A 159 3.60 2.73 -2.24
C PHE A 159 2.83 2.71 -0.92
N VAL A 160 1.50 2.64 -0.95
CA VAL A 160 0.70 2.51 0.28
C VAL A 160 1.09 1.24 1.02
N ILE A 161 1.11 0.07 0.38
CA ILE A 161 1.38 -1.20 1.09
C ILE A 161 2.85 -1.33 1.55
N PHE A 162 3.80 -0.92 0.71
CA PHE A 162 5.23 -1.19 0.92
C PHE A 162 6.04 0.02 1.37
N GLY A 163 5.68 1.21 0.91
CA GLY A 163 6.41 2.45 1.15
C GLY A 163 5.87 3.25 2.33
N MET A 164 4.56 3.23 2.59
CA MET A 164 3.91 4.10 3.57
C MET A 164 4.39 3.87 5.01
N PRO A 165 4.59 2.63 5.51
CA PRO A 165 5.16 2.42 6.84
C PRO A 165 6.55 3.07 6.97
N THR A 166 7.40 2.90 5.95
CA THR A 166 8.75 3.48 5.91
C THR A 166 8.72 4.99 5.74
N ALA A 167 7.82 5.52 4.92
CA ALA A 167 7.65 6.95 4.69
C ALA A 167 7.17 7.67 5.97
N LEU A 168 6.24 7.07 6.71
CA LEU A 168 5.79 7.61 7.99
C LEU A 168 6.85 7.55 9.07
N HIS A 169 7.68 6.51 9.07
CA HIS A 169 8.83 6.43 9.95
C HIS A 169 9.87 7.53 9.63
N ASN A 170 10.22 7.71 8.35
CA ASN A 170 11.23 8.70 7.92
C ASN A 170 10.77 10.15 8.10
N THR A 171 9.46 10.41 8.03
CA THR A 171 8.90 11.75 8.27
C THR A 171 8.81 12.10 9.76
N GLY A 172 9.13 11.16 10.66
CA GLY A 172 9.11 11.37 12.11
C GLY A 172 7.72 11.57 12.69
N VAL A 173 6.66 11.36 11.90
CA VAL A 173 5.27 11.53 12.34
C VAL A 173 4.88 10.40 13.30
N ILE A 174 5.44 9.21 13.12
CA ILE A 174 5.15 8.03 13.94
C ILE A 174 6.45 7.30 14.33
N ASP A 175 6.63 7.10 15.64
CA ASP A 175 7.80 6.44 16.22
C ASP A 175 7.61 4.90 16.25
N LEU A 176 7.61 4.27 15.07
CA LEU A 176 7.28 2.85 14.89
C LEU A 176 8.26 1.91 15.63
N GLU A 177 9.54 2.29 15.70
CA GLU A 177 10.60 1.52 16.36
C GLU A 177 10.36 1.34 17.87
N ARG A 178 9.76 2.33 18.53
CA ARG A 178 9.34 2.23 19.93
C ARG A 178 8.35 1.09 20.14
N LYS A 179 7.33 1.00 19.27
CA LYS A 179 6.29 -0.04 19.35
C LYS A 179 6.87 -1.41 19.03
N LEU A 180 7.68 -1.51 17.99
CA LEU A 180 8.34 -2.77 17.58
C LEU A 180 9.30 -3.28 18.67
N ALA A 181 10.08 -2.40 19.30
CA ALA A 181 10.96 -2.77 20.42
C ALA A 181 10.20 -3.00 21.74
N GLY A 182 8.95 -2.53 21.84
CA GLY A 182 8.14 -2.57 23.04
C GLY A 182 8.79 -1.82 24.20
N THR A 183 9.43 -0.70 23.92
CA THR A 183 10.14 0.19 24.87
C THR A 183 9.31 1.42 25.21
N ALA A 184 9.66 2.11 26.30
CA ALA A 184 8.96 3.34 26.69
C ALA A 184 9.16 4.51 25.69
N GLY A 185 10.26 4.51 24.94
CA GLY A 185 10.61 5.50 23.90
C GLY A 185 11.42 4.86 22.77
N ASN A 186 11.91 5.66 21.81
CA ASN A 186 12.72 5.16 20.70
C ASN A 186 14.00 4.45 21.23
N PRO A 187 14.33 3.23 20.75
CA PRO A 187 15.50 2.46 21.19
C PRO A 187 16.84 3.21 21.06
N TYR A 188 17.04 3.96 19.98
CA TYR A 188 18.27 4.71 19.72
C TYR A 188 18.43 5.89 20.68
N VAL A 189 17.32 6.55 21.02
CA VAL A 189 17.30 7.65 21.99
C VAL A 189 17.49 7.12 23.41
N ILE A 190 16.91 5.96 23.75
CA ILE A 190 17.11 5.34 25.06
C ILE A 190 18.59 5.04 25.28
N LEU A 191 19.26 4.45 24.29
CA LEU A 191 20.67 4.06 24.38
C LEU A 191 21.65 5.18 24.05
N ASP A 192 21.17 6.36 23.66
CA ASP A 192 21.96 7.52 23.25
C ASP A 192 23.03 7.16 22.20
N ILE A 193 22.60 6.46 21.15
CA ILE A 193 23.47 6.00 20.06
C ILE A 193 22.91 6.37 18.69
N ASP A 194 23.83 6.48 17.73
CA ASP A 194 23.48 6.70 16.33
C ASP A 194 22.82 5.45 15.70
N LYS A 195 21.93 5.67 14.72
CA LYS A 195 21.19 4.61 14.04
C LYS A 195 22.08 3.60 13.32
N TYR A 196 23.27 4.01 12.91
CA TYR A 196 24.25 3.20 12.18
C TYR A 196 25.38 2.66 13.06
N ALA A 197 25.25 2.75 14.39
CA ALA A 197 26.25 2.21 15.32
C ALA A 197 26.43 0.69 15.17
N SER A 198 27.66 0.22 15.33
CA SER A 198 28.00 -1.20 15.28
C SER A 198 27.43 -1.97 16.48
N SER A 199 27.19 -3.28 16.32
CA SER A 199 26.64 -4.12 17.40
C SER A 199 27.48 -4.06 18.69
N ASP A 200 28.80 -3.93 18.57
CA ASP A 200 29.70 -3.81 19.72
C ASP A 200 29.53 -2.48 20.45
N GLU A 201 29.31 -1.38 19.71
CA GLU A 201 29.02 -0.07 20.29
C GLU A 201 27.68 -0.07 21.03
N VAL A 202 26.66 -0.76 20.50
CA VAL A 202 25.34 -0.91 21.14
C VAL A 202 25.49 -1.61 22.50
N TRP A 203 26.20 -2.74 22.57
CA TRP A 203 26.40 -3.46 23.83
C TRP A 203 27.27 -2.70 24.82
N LYS A 204 28.24 -1.92 24.33
CA LYS A 204 29.04 -1.01 25.16
C LYS A 204 28.16 0.08 25.78
N ALA A 205 27.32 0.74 24.97
CA ALA A 205 26.37 1.76 25.45
C ALA A 205 25.38 1.17 26.45
N TYR A 206 24.78 0.01 26.15
CA TYR A 206 23.91 -0.71 27.08
C TYR A 206 24.59 -1.00 28.43
N THR A 207 25.83 -1.47 28.41
CA THR A 207 26.57 -1.81 29.63
C THR A 207 26.84 -0.56 30.48
N LEU A 208 27.22 0.55 29.84
CA LEU A 208 27.46 1.82 30.53
C LEU A 208 26.17 2.38 31.15
N GLN A 209 25.09 2.45 30.38
CA GLN A 209 23.81 2.95 30.89
C GLN A 209 23.18 2.04 31.92
N SER A 210 23.33 0.71 31.81
CA SER A 210 22.85 -0.23 32.82
C SER A 210 23.57 -0.02 34.16
N ARG A 211 24.88 0.25 34.13
CA ARG A 211 25.66 0.60 35.33
C ARG A 211 25.22 1.93 35.95
N GLU A 212 24.95 2.92 35.12
CA GLU A 212 24.44 4.21 35.57
C GLU A 212 23.07 4.07 36.24
N VAL A 213 22.14 3.33 35.62
CA VAL A 213 20.83 3.00 36.22
C VAL A 213 21.02 2.24 37.54
N GLU A 214 21.96 1.30 37.62
CA GLU A 214 22.27 0.60 38.88
C GLU A 214 22.75 1.53 39.99
N SER A 215 23.47 2.58 39.64
CA SER A 215 23.97 3.58 40.60
C SER A 215 22.88 4.57 41.06
N SER A 216 21.76 4.65 40.34
CA SER A 216 20.64 5.53 40.64
C SER A 216 19.99 5.22 41.99
N LYS A 217 19.35 6.23 42.60
CA LYS A 217 18.71 6.09 43.93
C LYS A 217 17.61 5.03 43.90
N GLU A 218 16.96 4.87 42.75
CA GLU A 218 15.86 3.94 42.53
C GLU A 218 16.28 2.47 42.56
N CYS A 219 17.55 2.18 42.30
CA CYS A 219 18.11 0.83 42.30
C CYS A 219 18.86 0.48 43.61
N LYS A 220 18.96 1.40 44.57
CA LYS A 220 19.68 1.18 45.83
C LYS A 220 18.88 0.32 46.81
N VAL A 221 19.62 -0.40 47.65
CA VAL A 221 19.05 -1.16 48.78
C VAL A 221 18.40 -0.18 49.75
N GLY A 222 17.11 -0.37 50.03
CA GLY A 222 16.30 0.57 50.83
C GLY A 222 15.36 1.47 50.02
N ALA A 223 15.40 1.41 48.69
CA ALA A 223 14.43 2.10 47.85
C ALA A 223 12.99 1.60 48.08
N SER A 224 12.02 2.51 47.95
CA SER A 224 10.61 2.17 48.06
C SER A 224 10.17 1.16 46.99
N LYS A 225 9.05 0.48 47.22
CA LYS A 225 8.48 -0.50 46.26
C LYS A 225 8.22 0.12 44.88
N SER A 226 7.82 1.39 44.83
CA SER A 226 7.63 2.16 43.59
C SER A 226 8.94 2.45 42.88
N GLU A 227 9.98 2.90 43.61
CA GLU A 227 11.29 3.19 43.05
C GLU A 227 11.97 1.93 42.51
N SER A 228 11.93 0.83 43.26
CA SER A 228 12.47 -0.45 42.81
C SER A 228 11.74 -0.97 41.54
N LYS A 229 10.45 -0.65 41.38
CA LYS A 229 9.71 -0.94 40.14
C LYS A 229 10.22 -0.09 38.98
N VAL A 230 10.50 1.20 39.18
CA VAL A 230 11.09 2.09 38.16
C VAL A 230 12.46 1.59 37.72
N CYS A 231 13.32 1.19 38.66
CA CYS A 231 14.61 0.56 38.37
C CYS A 231 14.47 -0.65 37.43
N ARG A 232 13.57 -1.59 37.77
CA ARG A 232 13.31 -2.78 36.93
C ARG A 232 12.80 -2.43 35.53
N MET A 233 11.94 -1.41 35.42
CA MET A 233 11.42 -0.96 34.12
C MET A 233 12.54 -0.35 33.27
N LYS A 234 13.34 0.58 33.82
CA LYS A 234 14.49 1.18 33.11
C LYS A 234 15.46 0.12 32.60
N LYS A 235 15.86 -0.85 33.45
CA LYS A 235 16.73 -1.96 33.03
C LYS A 235 16.11 -2.83 31.94
N LYS A 236 14.80 -3.10 32.02
CA LYS A 236 14.08 -3.88 31.01
C LYS A 236 14.03 -3.16 29.67
N ASP A 237 13.79 -1.85 29.69
CA ASP A 237 13.74 -1.02 28.49
C ASP A 237 15.11 -0.91 27.82
N LEU A 238 16.19 -0.69 28.60
CA LEU A 238 17.57 -0.71 28.09
C LEU A 238 17.91 -2.02 27.39
N LYS A 239 17.55 -3.14 28.01
CA LYS A 239 17.81 -4.46 27.45
C LYS A 239 17.04 -4.69 26.15
N LYS A 240 15.76 -4.36 26.13
CA LYS A 240 14.92 -4.46 24.93
C LYS A 240 15.43 -3.59 23.80
N ALA A 241 15.86 -2.36 24.10
CA ALA A 241 16.43 -1.46 23.11
C ALA A 241 17.68 -2.07 22.46
N ALA A 242 18.60 -2.61 23.27
CA ALA A 242 19.84 -3.23 22.76
C ALA A 242 19.55 -4.48 21.92
N GLU A 243 18.65 -5.34 22.37
CA GLU A 243 18.24 -6.56 21.65
C GLU A 243 17.52 -6.26 20.34
N PHE A 244 16.77 -5.16 20.26
CA PHE A 244 16.11 -4.70 19.05
C PHE A 244 17.11 -4.19 18.02
N ILE A 245 18.03 -3.29 18.43
CA ILE A 245 18.99 -2.66 17.52
C ILE A 245 20.00 -3.67 16.96
N THR A 246 20.50 -4.57 17.81
CA THR A 246 21.46 -5.62 17.38
C THR A 246 20.79 -6.75 16.60
N GLY A 247 19.45 -6.78 16.54
CA GLY A 247 18.72 -7.93 16.02
C GLY A 247 18.92 -9.20 16.84
N ALA A 248 19.52 -9.13 18.04
CA ALA A 248 19.79 -10.30 18.88
C ALA A 248 18.51 -11.04 19.31
N SER A 249 17.36 -10.34 19.36
CA SER A 249 16.04 -10.99 19.52
C SER A 249 15.67 -11.84 18.29
N SER A 250 15.97 -11.35 17.08
CA SER A 250 15.80 -12.07 15.82
C SER A 250 16.81 -13.21 15.70
N GLU A 251 18.08 -13.01 16.05
CA GLU A 251 19.11 -14.06 16.03
C GLU A 251 18.87 -15.15 17.09
N ALA A 252 18.42 -14.82 18.31
CA ALA A 252 18.04 -15.81 19.30
C ALA A 252 16.76 -16.58 18.90
N THR A 253 15.82 -15.91 18.24
CA THR A 253 14.61 -16.51 17.66
C THR A 253 14.93 -17.37 16.43
N GLN A 254 15.88 -16.95 15.60
CA GLN A 254 16.40 -17.70 14.45
C GLN A 254 17.27 -18.86 14.89
N ALA A 255 18.12 -18.72 15.91
CA ALA A 255 18.94 -19.78 16.48
C ALA A 255 18.09 -20.81 17.24
N SER A 256 17.03 -20.38 17.93
CA SER A 256 16.04 -21.29 18.53
C SER A 256 15.17 -21.95 17.46
N ARG A 257 14.73 -21.24 16.40
CA ARG A 257 14.12 -21.84 15.20
C ARG A 257 15.07 -22.78 14.47
N ALA A 258 16.37 -22.50 14.40
CA ALA A 258 17.39 -23.35 13.78
C ALA A 258 17.65 -24.62 14.61
N LYS A 259 17.65 -24.50 15.94
CA LYS A 259 17.66 -25.66 16.86
C LYS A 259 16.36 -26.46 16.75
N ARG A 260 15.21 -25.80 16.60
CA ARG A 260 13.91 -26.45 16.35
C ARG A 260 13.86 -27.11 14.97
N LYS A 261 14.42 -26.50 13.92
CA LYS A 261 14.64 -27.05 12.57
C LYS A 261 15.59 -28.24 12.59
N LYS A 262 16.66 -28.21 13.42
CA LYS A 262 17.54 -29.38 13.61
C LYS A 262 16.81 -30.54 14.31
N LYS A 263 15.88 -30.22 15.23
CA LYS A 263 14.98 -31.20 15.86
C LYS A 263 13.84 -31.66 14.92
N LYS A 264 13.44 -30.83 13.95
CA LYS A 264 12.40 -31.10 12.96
C LYS A 264 12.93 -31.76 11.68
N ARG A 265 14.24 -31.69 11.41
CA ARG A 265 14.95 -32.45 10.35
C ARG A 265 14.84 -33.97 10.48
N SER A 266 14.34 -34.50 11.60
CA SER A 266 13.95 -35.92 11.72
C SER A 266 12.53 -36.22 11.23
N SER A 267 11.77 -35.22 10.81
CA SER A 267 10.41 -35.32 10.26
C SER A 267 10.33 -34.36 9.08
N GLY A 268 10.60 -34.90 7.87
CA GLY A 268 10.70 -34.14 6.63
C GLY A 268 9.52 -33.18 6.41
N ASP A 269 9.89 -31.99 5.92
CA ASP A 269 9.09 -30.92 5.31
C ASP A 269 9.59 -29.58 5.87
N ASP A 270 10.45 -28.88 5.13
CA ASP A 270 10.78 -27.48 5.40
C ASP A 270 11.34 -26.82 4.12
N ASP A 271 10.47 -26.46 3.17
CA ASP A 271 10.69 -25.27 2.33
C ASP A 271 9.96 -24.12 3.04
N HIS A 272 10.72 -23.23 3.67
CA HIS A 272 10.20 -21.98 4.22
C HIS A 272 10.76 -20.86 3.34
N ASP A 273 9.89 -20.30 2.50
CA ASP A 273 10.26 -19.30 1.51
C ASP A 273 10.63 -17.97 2.18
N GLU A 274 11.68 -17.30 1.67
CA GLU A 274 12.11 -15.94 2.06
C GLU A 274 10.95 -14.94 2.13
N PHE A 275 9.92 -15.19 1.31
CA PHE A 275 8.67 -14.47 1.29
C PHE A 275 7.93 -14.49 2.63
N ASP A 276 7.88 -15.61 3.35
CA ASP A 276 7.19 -15.72 4.64
C ASP A 276 7.82 -14.81 5.69
N ILE A 277 9.16 -14.79 5.78
CA ILE A 277 9.90 -13.96 6.74
C ILE A 277 9.63 -12.49 6.46
N TRP A 278 9.69 -12.10 5.18
CA TRP A 278 9.42 -10.73 4.77
C TRP A 278 7.96 -10.33 5.06
N PHE A 279 7.00 -11.21 4.79
CA PHE A 279 5.58 -10.94 4.96
C PHE A 279 5.21 -10.77 6.44
N GLU A 280 5.75 -11.62 7.32
CA GLU A 280 5.59 -11.47 8.76
C GLU A 280 6.14 -10.13 9.26
N ARG A 281 7.35 -9.74 8.83
CA ARG A 281 7.91 -8.42 9.19
C ARG A 281 7.00 -7.28 8.75
N ARG A 282 6.48 -7.35 7.51
CA ARG A 282 5.58 -6.33 6.98
C ARG A 282 4.26 -6.27 7.76
N ARG A 283 3.71 -7.42 8.12
CA ARG A 283 2.51 -7.51 8.96
C ARG A 283 2.72 -6.87 10.32
N GLU A 284 3.87 -7.12 10.96
CA GLU A 284 4.22 -6.52 12.25
C GLU A 284 4.28 -4.99 12.18
N GLU A 285 4.95 -4.43 11.15
CA GLU A 285 4.99 -2.99 10.90
C GLU A 285 3.58 -2.38 10.77
N TRP A 286 2.71 -3.01 9.97
CA TRP A 286 1.34 -2.56 9.80
C TRP A 286 0.51 -2.67 11.07
N SER A 287 0.69 -3.74 11.84
CA SER A 287 -0.01 -3.92 13.11
C SER A 287 0.35 -2.82 14.11
N ALA A 288 1.64 -2.51 14.24
CA ALA A 288 2.11 -1.44 15.11
C ALA A 288 1.59 -0.07 14.67
N LEU A 289 1.49 0.17 13.36
CA LEU A 289 0.94 1.41 12.81
C LEU A 289 -0.56 1.56 13.07
N VAL A 290 -1.34 0.49 12.84
CA VAL A 290 -2.79 0.48 13.10
C VAL A 290 -3.06 0.70 14.59
N ASP A 291 -2.28 0.08 15.47
CA ASP A 291 -2.41 0.26 16.91
C ASP A 291 -2.13 1.70 17.34
N GLU A 292 -1.10 2.36 16.77
CA GLU A 292 -0.81 3.76 17.07
C GLU A 292 -1.92 4.71 16.57
N VAL A 293 -2.46 4.46 15.37
CA VAL A 293 -3.61 5.22 14.84
C VAL A 293 -4.84 5.03 15.72
N ARG A 294 -5.08 3.81 16.19
CA ARG A 294 -6.19 3.49 17.11
C ARG A 294 -6.03 4.17 18.46
N GLU A 295 -4.83 4.17 19.04
CA GLU A 295 -4.55 4.86 20.29
C GLU A 295 -4.68 6.38 20.14
N SER A 296 -4.16 6.95 19.05
CA SER A 296 -4.23 8.37 18.77
C SER A 296 -5.67 8.86 18.55
N SER A 297 -6.46 8.11 17.79
CA SER A 297 -7.89 8.41 17.61
C SER A 297 -8.64 8.33 18.95
N THR A 298 -8.39 7.31 19.77
CA THR A 298 -9.00 7.19 21.10
C THR A 298 -8.64 8.36 22.01
N ARG A 299 -7.38 8.82 21.98
CA ARG A 299 -6.89 9.98 22.73
C ARG A 299 -7.58 11.27 22.27
N TRP A 300 -7.73 11.45 20.96
CA TRP A 300 -8.42 12.60 20.37
C TRP A 300 -9.89 12.66 20.78
N PHE A 301 -10.63 11.55 20.64
CA PHE A 301 -12.04 11.48 21.08
C PHE A 301 -12.22 11.66 22.59
N SER A 302 -11.24 11.24 23.39
CA SER A 302 -11.26 11.47 24.85
C SER A 302 -11.00 12.93 25.21
N SER A 303 -10.12 13.61 24.46
CA SER A 303 -9.84 15.04 24.63
C SER A 303 -11.04 15.90 24.25
N GLU A 304 -11.79 15.51 23.22
CA GLU A 304 -12.99 16.24 22.78
C GLU A 304 -14.08 16.18 23.84
N LYS A 305 -14.33 14.99 24.41
CA LYS A 305 -15.27 14.81 25.53
C LYS A 305 -14.88 15.60 26.78
N ALA A 306 -13.59 15.75 27.05
CA ALA A 306 -13.11 16.54 28.18
C ALA A 306 -13.23 18.06 27.94
N GLY A 307 -13.26 18.50 26.68
CA GLY A 307 -13.47 19.90 26.30
C GLY A 307 -14.94 20.32 26.35
N ASP A 308 -15.87 19.39 26.11
CA ASP A 308 -17.32 19.64 26.15
C ASP A 308 -17.90 19.68 27.60
N GLU A 309 -17.14 19.24 28.61
CA GLU A 309 -17.53 19.28 30.03
C GLU A 309 -17.01 20.53 30.80
N LEU A 310 -16.42 21.50 30.10
CA LEU A 310 -15.89 22.78 30.64
C LEU A 310 -16.71 23.98 30.16
#